data_AF-A0A919TNR1-F1
#
_entry.id   AF-A0A919TNR1-F1
#
_cell.length_a   1.000
_cell.length_b   1.000
_cell.length_c   1.000
_cell.angle_alpha   90.00
_cell.angle_beta   90.00
_cell.angle_gamma   90.00
#
_symmetry.space_group_name_H-M   'P 1'
#
loop_
_entity.id
_entity.type
_entity.pdbx_description
1 polymer ?
#
loop_
_entity_poly.entity_id
_entity_poly.type
_entity_poly.pdbx_seq_one_letter_code
_entity_poly.pdbx_strand_id
1 'polypeptide(L)'
;MRRHVAAFAAMMRELGGERLEGWMRAVETDALHALVAGQRRHHAAVTAGLTLPYSSGAVEGQVNRIKALKRAMYGRANLDLLRQRVLIPH
;
A
#
# COMPACT_ATOMS: atom_id res chain seq x y z
N MET A 1 -5.65 -14.61 11.49
CA MET A 1 -4.92 -13.96 10.37
C MET A 1 -5.64 -13.87 9.00
N ARG A 2 -5.87 -14.94 8.21
CA ARG A 2 -6.46 -14.83 6.84
C ARG A 2 -7.81 -14.09 6.78
N ARG A 3 -8.67 -14.31 7.77
CA ARG A 3 -9.97 -13.62 7.92
C ARG A 3 -9.81 -12.10 8.07
N HIS A 4 -8.82 -11.65 8.84
CA HIS A 4 -8.56 -10.23 9.06
C HIS A 4 -8.06 -9.55 7.79
N VAL A 5 -7.21 -10.23 7.00
CA VAL A 5 -6.76 -9.75 5.69
C VAL A 5 -7.92 -9.64 4.71
N ALA A 6 -8.78 -10.66 4.63
CA ALA A 6 -9.96 -10.65 3.75
C ALA A 6 -10.95 -9.53 4.12
N ALA A 7 -11.21 -9.34 5.41
CA ALA A 7 -12.07 -8.26 5.91
C ALA A 7 -11.49 -6.87 5.61
N PHE A 8 -10.17 -6.69 5.78
CA PHE A 8 -9.50 -5.44 5.43
C PHE A 8 -9.56 -5.16 3.92
N ALA A 9 -9.37 -6.19 3.08
CA ALA A 9 -9.51 -6.06 1.65
C ALA A 9 -10.94 -5.70 1.22
N ALA A 10 -11.96 -6.20 1.92
CA ALA A 10 -13.35 -5.79 1.69
C ALA A 10 -13.55 -4.30 2.05
N MET A 11 -13.01 -3.83 3.18
CA MET A 11 -13.04 -2.39 3.53
C MET A 11 -12.41 -1.51 2.46
N MET A 12 -11.27 -1.90 1.89
CA MET A 12 -10.63 -1.15 0.80
C MET A 12 -11.49 -1.09 -0.46
N ARG A 13 -12.17 -2.18 -0.84
CA ARG A 13 -13.01 -2.22 -2.05
C ARG A 13 -14.32 -1.44 -1.89
N GLU A 14 -14.89 -1.47 -0.70
CA GLU A 14 -16.20 -0.89 -0.40
C GLU A 14 -16.11 0.55 0.12
N LEU A 15 -14.89 1.06 0.29
CA LEU A 15 -14.64 2.37 0.93
C LEU A 15 -15.27 2.47 2.33
N GLY A 16 -15.17 1.38 3.11
CA GLY A 16 -15.78 1.23 4.43
C GLY A 16 -14.88 1.69 5.60
N GLY A 17 -14.33 2.91 5.53
CA GLY A 17 -13.41 3.45 6.53
C GLY A 17 -14.01 3.59 7.94
N GLU A 18 -15.34 3.69 8.07
CA GLU A 18 -16.07 3.68 9.34
C GLU A 18 -15.89 2.37 10.13
N ARG A 19 -15.58 1.27 9.43
CA ARG A 19 -15.41 -0.07 10.02
C ARG A 19 -13.99 -0.29 10.55
N LEU A 20 -13.05 0.63 10.29
CA LEU A 20 -11.63 0.48 10.63
C LEU A 20 -11.39 0.26 12.12
N GLU A 21 -12.01 1.06 13.00
CA GLU A 21 -11.84 0.96 14.45
C GLU A 21 -12.33 -0.40 15.00
N GLY A 22 -13.49 -0.86 14.52
CA GLY A 22 -14.02 -2.18 14.88
C GLY A 22 -13.10 -3.31 14.42
N TRP A 23 -12.54 -3.19 13.22
CA TRP A 23 -11.57 -4.15 12.70
C TRP A 23 -10.25 -4.14 13.50
N MET A 24 -9.71 -2.96 13.84
CA MET A 24 -8.47 -2.83 14.63
C MET A 24 -8.61 -3.51 15.99
N ARG A 25 -9.72 -3.29 16.71
CA ARG A 25 -9.99 -3.96 18.00
C ARG A 25 -10.05 -5.49 17.87
N ALA A 26 -10.67 -5.99 16.80
CA ALA A 26 -10.75 -7.43 16.55
C ALA A 26 -9.40 -8.06 16.19
N VAL A 27 -8.43 -7.25 15.75
CA VAL A 27 -7.08 -7.67 15.34
C VAL A 27 -6.07 -7.59 16.48
N GLU A 28 -6.29 -6.71 17.47
CA GLU A 28 -5.41 -6.54 18.64
C GLU A 28 -5.25 -7.81 19.49
N THR A 29 -6.22 -8.72 19.42
CA THR A 29 -6.18 -10.01 20.10
C THR A 29 -5.56 -11.14 19.25
N ASP A 30 -5.02 -10.84 18.06
CA ASP A 30 -4.45 -11.82 17.10
C ASP A 30 -3.01 -11.41 16.68
N ALA A 31 -2.35 -12.24 15.87
CA ALA A 31 -0.96 -12.11 15.42
C ALA A 31 -0.61 -10.80 14.67
N LEU A 32 -1.60 -9.96 14.35
CA LEU A 32 -1.43 -8.70 13.62
C LEU A 32 -1.48 -7.46 14.54
N HIS A 33 -1.48 -7.62 15.87
CA HIS A 33 -1.42 -6.51 16.83
C HIS A 33 -0.34 -5.45 16.52
N ALA A 34 0.86 -5.86 16.07
CA ALA A 34 1.94 -4.94 15.69
C ALA A 34 1.58 -4.05 14.49
N LEU A 35 0.80 -4.58 13.54
CA LEU A 35 0.29 -3.81 12.40
C LEU A 35 -0.67 -2.72 12.90
N VAL A 36 -1.58 -3.06 13.80
CA VAL A 36 -2.52 -2.11 14.40
C VAL A 36 -1.79 -1.00 15.15
N ALA A 37 -0.74 -1.33 15.91
CA ALA A 37 0.06 -0.35 16.63
C ALA A 37 0.71 0.69 15.70
N GLY A 38 1.22 0.27 14.53
CA GLY A 38 1.74 1.18 13.51
C GLY A 38 0.64 2.04 12.88
N GLN A 39 -0.53 1.44 12.62
CA GLN A 39 -1.66 2.11 11.99
C GLN A 39 -2.29 3.19 12.87
N ARG A 40 -2.27 3.03 14.19
CA ARG A 40 -2.77 4.03 15.15
C ARG A 40 -2.11 5.39 14.96
N ARG A 41 -0.82 5.43 14.60
CA ARG A 41 -0.10 6.70 14.34
C ARG A 41 -0.57 7.41 13.06
N HIS A 42 -1.14 6.66 12.12
CA HIS A 42 -1.60 7.15 10.83
C HIS A 42 -3.13 7.04 10.68
N HIS A 43 -3.86 6.91 11.79
CA HIS A 43 -5.29 6.60 11.79
C HIS A 43 -6.09 7.46 10.80
N ALA A 44 -5.94 8.79 10.85
CA ALA A 44 -6.66 9.71 9.96
C ALA A 44 -6.37 9.45 8.48
N ALA A 45 -5.10 9.22 8.11
CA ALA A 45 -4.72 8.94 6.73
C ALA A 45 -5.26 7.59 6.25
N VAL A 46 -5.33 6.62 7.15
CA VAL A 46 -5.80 5.27 6.85
C VAL A 46 -7.31 5.24 6.71
N THR A 47 -8.04 5.93 7.59
CA THR A 47 -9.48 6.16 7.44
C THR A 47 -9.76 6.85 6.11
N ALA A 48 -9.03 7.93 5.78
CA ALA A 48 -9.20 8.63 4.51
C ALA A 48 -8.94 7.71 3.29
N GLY A 49 -7.88 6.91 3.33
CA GLY A 49 -7.57 5.93 2.28
C GLY A 49 -8.59 4.79 2.17
N LEU A 50 -9.36 4.53 3.22
CA LEU A 50 -10.47 3.59 3.23
C LEU A 50 -11.83 4.24 2.97
N THR A 51 -11.92 5.55 2.77
CA THR A 51 -13.21 6.26 2.58
C THR A 51 -13.27 7.01 1.26
N LEU A 52 -12.15 7.59 0.82
CA LEU A 52 -12.10 8.38 -0.40
C LEU A 52 -11.90 7.48 -1.62
N PRO A 53 -12.45 7.85 -2.79
CA PRO A 53 -12.32 7.07 -4.03
C PRO A 53 -10.92 7.16 -4.67
N TYR A 54 -9.97 7.84 -4.01
CA TYR A 54 -8.63 8.04 -4.54
C TYR A 54 -7.74 6.85 -4.19
N SER A 55 -6.97 6.40 -5.18
CA SER A 55 -6.00 5.31 -5.02
C SER A 55 -4.63 5.71 -5.57
N SER A 56 -3.58 5.38 -4.81
CA SER A 56 -2.19 5.47 -5.26
C SER A 56 -1.77 4.34 -6.20
N GLY A 57 -2.65 3.39 -6.54
CA GLY A 57 -2.29 2.14 -7.23
C GLY A 57 -1.55 2.33 -8.56
N ALA A 58 -1.98 3.28 -9.39
CA ALA A 58 -1.29 3.57 -10.66
C ALA A 58 0.13 4.14 -10.43
N VAL A 59 0.26 5.05 -9.46
CA VAL A 59 1.54 5.66 -9.06
C VAL A 59 2.47 4.60 -8.47
N GLU A 60 1.97 3.77 -7.57
CA GLU A 60 2.71 2.67 -6.96
C GLU A 60 3.15 1.63 -8.00
N GLY A 61 2.32 1.34 -9.00
CA GLY A 61 2.68 0.49 -10.14
C GLY A 61 3.88 1.04 -10.91
N GLN A 62 3.91 2.33 -11.21
CA GLN A 62 5.05 2.98 -11.85
C GLN A 62 6.30 2.95 -10.97
N VAL A 63 6.16 3.23 -9.68
CA VAL A 63 7.26 3.15 -8.71
C VAL A 63 7.81 1.72 -8.65
N ASN A 64 6.95 0.71 -8.65
CA ASN A 64 7.35 -0.70 -8.63
C ASN A 64 8.10 -1.08 -9.91
N ARG A 65 7.62 -0.65 -11.08
CA ARG A 65 8.33 -0.83 -12.37
C ARG A 65 9.73 -0.23 -12.34
N ILE A 66 9.87 0.99 -11.84
CA ILE A 66 11.17 1.68 -11.72
C ILE A 66 12.09 0.93 -10.73
N LYS A 67 11.57 0.50 -9.58
CA LYS A 67 12.33 -0.30 -8.59
C LYS A 67 12.79 -1.63 -9.20
N ALA A 68 11.95 -2.31 -9.97
CA ALA A 68 12.30 -3.55 -10.66
C ALA A 68 13.42 -3.34 -11.68
N LEU A 69 13.33 -2.28 -12.50
CA LEU A 69 14.39 -1.89 -13.44
C LEU A 69 15.73 -1.62 -12.73
N LYS A 70 15.70 -0.82 -11.65
CA LYS A 70 16.91 -0.57 -10.82
C LYS A 70 17.50 -1.88 -10.28
N ARG A 71 16.66 -2.79 -9.78
CA ARG A 71 17.10 -4.06 -9.21
C ARG A 71 17.68 -5.02 -10.24
N ALA A 72 17.08 -5.10 -11.43
CA ALA A 72 17.62 -5.86 -12.56
C ALA A 72 19.01 -5.35 -13.01
N MET A 73 19.29 -4.07 -12.78
CA MET A 73 20.58 -3.45 -13.08
C MET A 73 21.55 -3.44 -11.87
N TYR A 74 21.24 -4.19 -10.81
CA TYR A 74 22.03 -4.25 -9.57
C TYR A 74 22.26 -2.87 -8.93
N GLY A 75 21.29 -1.97 -9.04
CA GLY A 75 21.36 -0.61 -8.50
C GLY A 75 22.19 0.38 -9.33
N ARG A 76 22.78 -0.05 -10.44
CA ARG A 76 23.66 0.79 -11.30
C ARG A 76 22.93 1.75 -12.23
N ALA A 77 21.60 1.76 -12.20
CA ALA A 77 20.78 2.68 -12.98
C ALA A 77 20.70 4.03 -12.27
N ASN A 78 21.61 4.95 -12.61
CA ASN A 78 21.51 6.36 -12.25
C ASN A 78 20.27 6.99 -12.94
N LEU A 79 19.95 8.24 -12.61
CA LEU A 79 18.74 8.90 -13.11
C LEU A 79 18.70 8.94 -14.65
N ASP A 80 19.83 9.22 -15.30
CA ASP A 80 19.93 9.29 -16.76
C ASP A 80 19.65 7.95 -17.44
N LEU A 81 20.22 6.86 -16.91
CA LEU A 81 19.99 5.51 -17.42
C LEU A 81 18.53 5.05 -17.23
N LEU A 82 17.90 5.43 -16.12
CA LEU A 82 16.48 5.16 -15.91
C LEU A 82 15.62 5.95 -16.87
N ARG A 83 15.95 7.23 -17.08
CA ARG A 83 15.22 8.10 -17.99
C ARG A 83 15.22 7.51 -19.40
N GLN A 84 16.36 7.04 -19.88
CA GLN A 84 16.46 6.35 -21.18
C GLN A 84 15.56 5.11 -21.24
N ARG A 85 15.64 4.21 -20.25
CA ARG A 85 14.85 2.96 -20.24
C ARG A 85 13.34 3.14 -19.99
N VAL A 86 12.94 4.26 -19.41
CA VAL A 86 11.53 4.54 -19.09
C VAL A 86 10.86 5.36 -20.19
N LEU A 87 11.55 6.36 -20.74
CA LEU A 87 10.98 7.30 -21.72
C LEU A 87 11.25 6.93 -23.18
N ILE A 88 12.23 6.06 -23.44
CA ILE A 88 12.53 5.56 -24.79
C ILE A 88 12.22 4.06 -24.78
N PRO A 89 10.97 3.66 -25.11
CA PRO A 89 10.63 2.26 -25.30
C PRO A 89 11.40 1.72 -26.51
N HIS A 90 11.83 0.47 -26.43
CA HIS A 90 12.29 -0.29 -27.61
C HIS A 90 11.10 -0.72 -28.47
#